data_AF-A0A524GXL4-F1
#
_entry.id   AF-A0A524GXL4-F1
#
_cell.length_a   1.000
_cell.length_b   1.000
_cell.length_c   1.000
_cell.angle_alpha   90.00
_cell.angle_beta   90.00
_cell.angle_gamma   90.00
#
_symmetry.space_group_name_H-M   'P 1'
#
loop_
_entity.id
_entity.type
_entity.pdbx_description
1 polymer ?
#
loop_
_entity_poly.entity_id
_entity_poly.type
_entity_poly.pdbx_seq_one_letter_code
_entity_poly.pdbx_strand_id
1 'polypeptide(L)'
;MAELKAKIFRDFFGGTWSCRITKNGEFQREIVFNWPEAFGKFSSLGTEAGLVVPPHSGGLDDTSQISIAGWRSDIRRWGHIWHNEFGGYGEVQWTSQDIENGITVLYGFGHECKQETDDPTDHIVRCEMFDQDNFRYSIQSFRKGLVEIDARRIRTAKELNTLLEKQADTVISFTKLYEL
;
A
#
# COMPACT_ATOMS: atom_id res chain seq x y z
N MET A 1 13.82 -7.11 -19.39
CA MET A 1 12.70 -7.18 -18.42
C MET A 1 12.75 -8.50 -17.67
N ALA A 2 12.93 -8.44 -16.35
CA ALA A 2 12.94 -9.61 -15.49
C ALA A 2 11.51 -10.02 -15.10
N GLU A 3 11.29 -11.32 -14.89
CA GLU A 3 10.00 -11.82 -14.39
C GLU A 3 9.72 -11.26 -12.98
N LEU A 4 8.54 -10.66 -12.80
CA LEU A 4 8.09 -10.16 -11.51
C LEU A 4 7.90 -11.34 -10.55
N LYS A 5 8.41 -11.24 -9.33
CA LYS A 5 8.30 -12.32 -8.32
C LYS A 5 7.59 -11.81 -7.08
N ALA A 6 6.64 -12.59 -6.56
CA ALA A 6 5.98 -12.30 -5.27
C ALA A 6 6.96 -11.98 -4.13
N LYS A 7 8.15 -12.59 -4.15
CA LYS A 7 9.21 -12.37 -3.17
C LYS A 7 9.58 -10.89 -3.00
N ILE A 8 9.63 -10.10 -4.08
CA ILE A 8 10.02 -8.69 -3.96
C ILE A 8 9.01 -7.91 -3.12
N PHE A 9 7.71 -8.19 -3.29
CA PHE A 9 6.67 -7.48 -2.57
C PHE A 9 6.62 -7.85 -1.09
N ARG A 10 6.89 -9.12 -0.77
CA ARG A 10 6.92 -9.60 0.61
C ARG A 10 8.14 -9.09 1.37
N ASP A 11 9.32 -9.25 0.77
CA ASP A 11 10.57 -9.04 1.48
C ASP A 11 10.93 -7.56 1.57
N PHE A 12 10.61 -6.77 0.53
CA PHE A 12 10.97 -5.35 0.51
C PHE A 12 9.98 -4.49 1.27
N PHE A 13 8.68 -4.57 0.98
CA PHE A 13 7.74 -3.58 1.54
C PHE A 13 7.39 -3.83 3.00
N GLY A 14 7.72 -5.00 3.58
CA GLY A 14 7.42 -5.30 4.98
C GLY A 14 8.11 -4.36 5.98
N GLY A 15 7.34 -3.63 6.77
CA GLY A 15 7.82 -2.67 7.78
C GLY A 15 6.91 -1.46 7.96
N THR A 16 7.35 -0.49 8.76
CA THR A 16 6.71 0.82 8.85
C THR A 16 7.46 1.82 7.98
N TRP A 17 6.71 2.64 7.23
CA TRP A 17 7.23 3.63 6.32
C TRP A 17 6.70 5.01 6.66
N SER A 18 7.60 5.99 6.71
CA SER A 18 7.25 7.40 6.70
C SER A 18 7.25 7.89 5.26
N CYS A 19 6.19 8.58 4.86
CA CYS A 19 5.95 8.92 3.47
C CYS A 19 5.64 10.40 3.32
N ARG A 20 6.32 11.02 2.36
CA ARG A 20 6.05 12.39 1.93
C ARG A 20 5.35 12.35 0.59
N ILE A 21 4.15 12.92 0.53
CA ILE A 21 3.32 12.95 -0.68
C ILE A 21 3.43 14.33 -1.33
N THR A 22 3.76 14.35 -2.61
CA THR A 22 3.72 15.55 -3.46
C THR A 22 2.79 15.32 -4.66
N LYS A 23 2.15 16.39 -5.12
CA LYS A 23 1.31 16.38 -6.32
C LYS A 23 1.74 17.52 -7.21
N ASN A 24 2.16 17.20 -8.44
CA ASN A 24 2.71 18.15 -9.40
C ASN A 24 3.83 19.04 -8.81
N GLY A 25 4.68 18.45 -7.96
CA GLY A 25 5.76 19.15 -7.26
C GLY A 25 5.33 19.88 -5.97
N GLU A 26 4.04 20.01 -5.70
CA GLU A 26 3.53 20.67 -4.48
C GLU A 26 3.36 19.66 -3.35
N PHE A 27 3.92 19.96 -2.19
CA PHE A 27 3.74 19.16 -0.98
C PHE A 27 2.26 19.09 -0.59
N GLN A 28 1.79 17.88 -0.30
CA GLN A 28 0.42 17.64 0.15
C GLN A 28 0.40 17.33 1.64
N ARG A 29 1.09 16.25 2.05
CA ARG A 29 1.12 15.79 3.44
C ARG A 29 2.22 14.76 3.69
N GLU A 30 2.43 14.45 4.96
CA GLU A 30 3.18 13.28 5.40
C GLU A 30 2.23 12.25 6.02
N ILE A 31 2.47 10.97 5.75
CA ILE A 31 1.72 9.86 6.33
C ILE A 31 2.69 8.78 6.82
N VAL A 32 2.23 7.96 7.76
CA VAL A 32 2.94 6.73 8.15
C VAL A 32 2.06 5.55 7.82
N PHE A 33 2.59 4.59 7.05
CA PHE A 33 1.89 3.35 6.77
C PHE A 33 2.64 2.15 7.34
N ASN A 34 1.88 1.18 7.83
CA ASN A 34 2.37 -0.08 8.35
C ASN A 34 2.10 -1.18 7.32
N TRP A 35 3.14 -1.92 6.97
CA TRP A 35 3.08 -3.11 6.15
C TRP A 35 3.56 -4.30 7.00
N PRO A 36 2.70 -4.88 7.83
CA PRO A 36 3.09 -6.05 8.62
C PRO A 36 3.45 -7.21 7.68
N GLU A 37 4.30 -8.10 8.15
CA GLU A 37 4.58 -9.33 7.40
C GLU A 37 3.35 -10.23 7.47
N ALA A 38 2.47 -10.11 6.47
CA ALA A 38 1.31 -10.96 6.34
C ALA A 38 1.74 -12.35 5.84
N PHE A 39 2.01 -13.23 6.81
CA PHE A 39 2.05 -14.70 6.74
C PHE A 39 3.11 -15.40 5.86
N GLY A 40 3.68 -16.45 6.44
CA GLY A 40 4.43 -17.47 5.70
C GLY A 40 3.57 -18.15 4.62
N LYS A 41 4.19 -18.38 3.46
CA LYS A 41 3.70 -19.13 2.28
C LYS A 41 2.52 -18.54 1.47
N PHE A 42 1.66 -17.68 1.99
CA PHE A 42 0.58 -16.99 1.22
C PHE A 42 0.37 -15.56 1.72
N SER A 43 0.22 -14.59 0.81
CA SER A 43 0.20 -13.15 1.10
C SER A 43 -1.21 -12.54 0.99
N SER A 44 -1.57 -11.64 1.91
CA SER A 44 -2.59 -10.61 1.64
C SER A 44 -2.26 -9.27 2.30
N LEU A 45 -2.57 -8.18 1.59
CA LEU A 45 -2.49 -6.77 1.99
C LEU A 45 -3.88 -6.31 2.44
N GLY A 46 -3.90 -5.29 3.29
CA GLY A 46 -5.11 -4.66 3.80
C GLY A 46 -5.29 -5.00 5.26
N THR A 47 -5.77 -4.03 6.03
CA THR A 47 -6.35 -4.27 7.35
C THR A 47 -7.16 -5.57 7.32
N GLU A 48 -6.97 -6.42 8.33
CA GLU A 48 -7.82 -7.61 8.50
C GLU A 48 -9.29 -7.22 8.28
N ALA A 49 -10.08 -8.11 7.67
CA ALA A 49 -11.51 -7.88 7.55
C ALA A 49 -12.09 -7.52 8.93
N GLY A 50 -12.59 -6.29 9.08
CA GLY A 50 -13.08 -5.75 10.34
C GLY A 50 -12.26 -4.62 10.98
N LEU A 51 -11.10 -4.24 10.44
CA LEU A 51 -10.35 -3.07 10.88
C LEU A 51 -10.64 -1.85 9.99
N VAL A 52 -11.37 -0.89 10.56
CA VAL A 52 -11.62 0.43 9.96
C VAL A 52 -10.31 1.20 9.93
N VAL A 53 -9.92 1.71 8.75
CA VAL A 53 -8.80 2.67 8.64
C VAL A 53 -9.09 3.82 9.59
N PRO A 54 -8.22 4.15 10.57
CA PRO A 54 -8.49 5.22 11.50
C PRO A 54 -8.77 6.53 10.74
N PRO A 55 -9.67 7.40 11.25
CA PRO A 55 -9.90 8.72 10.66
C PRO A 55 -8.56 9.42 10.41
N HIS A 56 -8.40 10.05 9.25
CA HIS A 56 -7.17 10.73 8.80
C HIS A 56 -5.98 9.83 8.43
N SER A 57 -6.16 8.50 8.39
CA SER A 57 -5.13 7.54 7.96
C SER A 57 -5.36 6.99 6.55
N GLY A 58 -6.44 7.40 5.88
CA GLY A 58 -6.74 7.03 4.50
C GLY A 58 -5.79 7.70 3.51
N GLY A 59 -5.27 6.94 2.54
CA GLY A 59 -4.26 7.38 1.57
C GLY A 59 -4.71 8.51 0.63
N LEU A 60 -6.01 8.74 0.48
CA LEU A 60 -6.63 9.86 -0.26
C LEU A 60 -7.86 10.38 0.49
N ASP A 61 -7.89 11.70 0.76
CA ASP A 61 -9.08 12.47 1.15
C ASP A 61 -9.84 11.98 2.40
N ASP A 62 -9.15 11.34 3.37
CA ASP A 62 -9.71 10.81 4.63
C ASP A 62 -10.88 9.82 4.48
N THR A 63 -10.99 9.21 3.29
CA THR A 63 -12.03 8.24 2.98
C THR A 63 -11.81 6.91 3.70
N SER A 64 -12.91 6.30 4.14
CA SER A 64 -12.95 4.97 4.73
C SER A 64 -12.79 3.91 3.63
N GLN A 65 -11.64 3.24 3.61
CA GLN A 65 -11.32 2.28 2.55
C GLN A 65 -11.14 0.86 3.08
N ILE A 66 -11.61 -0.12 2.30
CA ILE A 66 -11.25 -1.53 2.43
C ILE A 66 -10.33 -1.87 1.27
N SER A 67 -9.19 -2.49 1.56
CA SER A 67 -8.18 -2.87 0.59
C SER A 67 -7.86 -4.35 0.66
N ILE A 68 -7.61 -4.96 -0.49
CA ILE A 68 -7.10 -6.32 -0.63
C ILE A 68 -5.94 -6.26 -1.60
N ALA A 69 -4.79 -6.82 -1.27
CA ALA A 69 -3.77 -7.07 -2.28
C ALA A 69 -3.11 -8.43 -2.09
N GLY A 70 -2.44 -8.89 -3.13
CA GLY A 70 -1.71 -10.13 -3.07
C GLY A 70 -1.18 -10.56 -4.42
N TRP A 71 -0.48 -11.68 -4.40
CA TRP A 71 0.00 -12.34 -5.59
C TRP A 71 -1.10 -13.16 -6.26
N ARG A 72 -1.41 -12.83 -7.51
CA ARG A 72 -2.27 -13.61 -8.39
C ARG A 72 -1.44 -14.58 -9.21
N SER A 73 -1.47 -15.86 -8.84
CA SER A 73 -0.65 -16.91 -9.46
C SER A 73 -1.08 -17.28 -10.88
N ASP A 74 -2.37 -17.10 -11.20
CA ASP A 74 -2.97 -17.33 -12.51
C ASP A 74 -2.40 -16.39 -13.58
N ILE A 75 -2.25 -15.11 -13.25
CA ILE A 75 -1.73 -14.08 -14.17
C ILE A 75 -0.30 -13.66 -13.86
N ARG A 76 0.31 -14.21 -12.80
CA ARG A 76 1.66 -13.90 -12.30
C ARG A 76 1.90 -12.41 -12.04
N ARG A 77 0.96 -11.78 -11.33
CA ARG A 77 1.03 -10.35 -10.99
C ARG A 77 0.76 -10.12 -9.52
N TRP A 78 1.35 -9.06 -8.97
CA TRP A 78 0.90 -8.51 -7.71
C TRP A 78 -0.19 -7.48 -8.00
N GLY A 79 -1.36 -7.65 -7.41
CA GLY A 79 -2.49 -6.75 -7.57
C GLY A 79 -2.95 -6.21 -6.23
N HIS A 80 -3.39 -4.96 -6.19
CA HIS A 80 -4.04 -4.31 -5.05
C HIS A 80 -5.38 -3.73 -5.51
N ILE A 81 -6.46 -4.10 -4.84
CA ILE A 81 -7.82 -3.59 -5.08
C ILE A 81 -8.27 -2.87 -3.81
N TRP A 82 -9.00 -1.77 -3.97
CA TRP A 82 -9.63 -1.07 -2.86
C TRP A 82 -11.04 -0.61 -3.22
N HIS A 83 -11.85 -0.42 -2.19
CA HIS A 83 -13.20 0.13 -2.25
C HIS A 83 -13.37 1.20 -1.17
N ASN A 84 -14.16 2.24 -1.43
CA ASN A 84 -14.45 3.30 -0.45
C ASN A 84 -15.95 3.39 -0.12
N GLU A 85 -16.31 4.22 0.86
CA GLU A 85 -17.70 4.42 1.31
C GLU A 85 -18.63 5.08 0.29
N PHE A 86 -18.08 5.66 -0.78
CA PHE A 86 -18.84 6.35 -1.85
C PHE A 86 -19.13 5.44 -3.06
N GLY A 87 -18.91 4.13 -2.93
CA GLY A 87 -19.04 3.18 -4.04
C GLY A 87 -17.90 3.25 -5.05
N GLY A 88 -16.85 4.03 -4.75
CA GLY A 88 -15.63 4.08 -5.54
C GLY A 88 -14.80 2.81 -5.37
N TYR A 89 -14.00 2.51 -6.38
CA TYR A 89 -13.09 1.38 -6.41
C TYR A 89 -11.81 1.73 -7.14
N GLY A 90 -10.75 0.99 -6.86
CA GLY A 90 -9.57 1.03 -7.71
C GLY A 90 -8.76 -0.25 -7.63
N GLU A 91 -7.97 -0.48 -8.65
CA GLU A 91 -7.04 -1.59 -8.78
C GLU A 91 -5.69 -1.08 -9.24
N VAL A 92 -4.60 -1.60 -8.69
CA VAL A 92 -3.23 -1.43 -9.16
C VAL A 92 -2.65 -2.80 -9.46
N GLN A 93 -2.15 -3.01 -10.67
CA GLN A 93 -1.46 -4.24 -11.06
C GLN A 93 -0.01 -3.95 -11.44
N TRP A 94 0.91 -4.66 -10.79
CA TRP A 94 2.32 -4.67 -11.17
C TRP A 94 2.58 -5.72 -12.24
N THR A 95 3.21 -5.31 -13.33
CA THR A 95 3.36 -6.13 -14.53
C THR A 95 4.80 -6.53 -14.81
N SER A 96 5.77 -5.70 -14.43
CA SER A 96 7.16 -5.92 -14.81
C SER A 96 8.14 -5.28 -13.84
N GLN A 97 9.37 -5.79 -13.89
CA GLN A 97 10.51 -5.28 -13.16
C GLN A 97 11.68 -5.05 -14.15
N ASP A 98 12.42 -3.97 -13.93
CA ASP A 98 13.68 -3.70 -14.60
C ASP A 98 14.76 -3.19 -13.65
N ILE A 99 16.00 -3.13 -14.14
CA ILE A 99 17.11 -2.47 -13.46
C ILE A 99 17.52 -1.26 -14.28
N GLU A 100 17.34 -0.06 -13.71
CA GLU A 100 17.69 1.21 -14.36
C GLU A 100 18.73 1.91 -13.49
N ASN A 101 19.87 2.30 -14.06
CA ASN A 101 20.93 2.99 -13.31
C ASN A 101 21.35 2.29 -11.99
N GLY A 102 21.26 0.96 -11.94
CA GLY A 102 21.60 0.15 -10.77
C GLY A 102 20.50 0.05 -9.71
N ILE A 103 19.35 0.70 -9.88
CA ILE A 103 18.19 0.58 -8.99
C ILE A 103 17.14 -0.36 -9.56
N THR A 104 16.38 -1.02 -8.69
CA THR A 104 15.24 -1.83 -9.13
C THR A 104 14.04 -0.94 -9.38
N VAL A 105 13.41 -1.09 -10.54
CA VAL A 105 12.22 -0.33 -10.91
C VAL A 105 11.08 -1.29 -11.22
N LEU A 106 9.94 -1.08 -10.55
CA LEU A 106 8.70 -1.79 -10.81
C LEU A 106 7.78 -0.93 -11.66
N TYR A 107 7.09 -1.59 -12.59
CA TYR A 107 6.15 -0.97 -13.50
C TYR A 107 4.79 -1.65 -13.38
N GLY A 108 3.75 -0.83 -13.46
CA GLY A 108 2.38 -1.31 -13.43
C GLY A 108 1.42 -0.29 -13.99
N PHE A 109 0.15 -0.63 -13.90
CA PHE A 109 -0.95 0.28 -14.20
C PHE A 109 -1.95 0.26 -13.06
N GLY A 110 -2.68 1.37 -12.91
CA GLY A 110 -3.80 1.49 -12.00
C GLY A 110 -5.05 1.87 -12.76
N HIS A 111 -6.19 1.47 -12.24
CA HIS A 111 -7.51 1.87 -12.69
C HIS A 111 -8.30 2.28 -11.46
N GLU A 112 -8.96 3.43 -11.48
CA GLU A 112 -9.85 3.78 -10.39
C GLU A 112 -11.06 4.60 -10.83
N CYS A 113 -12.05 4.59 -9.95
CA CYS A 113 -13.26 5.37 -10.00
C CYS A 113 -13.53 5.85 -8.57
N LYS A 114 -13.59 7.18 -8.35
CA LYS A 114 -13.64 7.73 -6.98
C LYS A 114 -15.00 7.55 -6.31
N GLN A 115 -16.08 7.56 -7.07
CA GLN A 115 -17.46 7.41 -6.62
C GLN A 115 -18.26 6.70 -7.70
N GLU A 116 -19.36 6.05 -7.31
CA GLU A 116 -20.28 5.47 -8.28
C GLU A 116 -20.70 6.54 -9.30
N THR A 117 -20.72 6.18 -10.60
CA THR A 117 -20.97 7.06 -11.77
C THR A 117 -19.83 7.94 -12.28
N ASP A 118 -18.69 8.01 -11.60
CA ASP A 118 -17.51 8.70 -12.15
C ASP A 118 -16.94 7.93 -13.35
N ASP A 119 -16.48 8.69 -14.34
CA ASP A 119 -15.65 8.13 -15.41
C ASP A 119 -14.37 7.54 -14.83
N PRO A 120 -14.04 6.27 -15.15
CA PRO A 120 -12.82 5.67 -14.69
C PRO A 120 -11.58 6.41 -15.19
N THR A 121 -10.53 6.36 -14.39
CA THR A 121 -9.22 6.95 -14.71
C THR A 121 -8.15 5.87 -14.68
N ASP A 122 -7.41 5.78 -15.78
CA ASP A 122 -6.23 4.93 -15.87
C ASP A 122 -4.97 5.69 -15.45
N HIS A 123 -4.08 4.95 -14.80
CA HIS A 123 -2.85 5.43 -14.23
C HIS A 123 -1.68 4.57 -14.70
N ILE A 124 -0.56 5.22 -14.98
CA ILE A 124 0.74 4.54 -15.04
C ILE A 124 1.32 4.62 -13.63
N VAL A 125 1.74 3.47 -13.10
CA VAL A 125 2.39 3.41 -11.78
C VAL A 125 3.83 2.93 -11.93
N ARG A 126 4.72 3.55 -11.16
CA ARG A 126 6.15 3.23 -11.15
C ARG A 126 6.65 3.24 -9.71
N CYS A 127 7.51 2.29 -9.36
CA CYS A 127 8.19 2.28 -8.07
C CYS A 127 9.70 2.13 -8.27
N GLU A 128 10.46 3.11 -7.79
CA GLU A 128 11.92 3.12 -7.80
C GLU A 128 12.43 2.73 -6.42
N MET A 129 13.11 1.59 -6.33
CA MET A 129 13.68 1.06 -5.10
C MET A 129 15.15 1.47 -5.04
N PHE A 130 15.45 2.57 -4.36
CA PHE A 130 16.81 3.15 -4.30
C PHE A 130 17.74 2.29 -3.45
N ASP A 131 17.25 1.83 -2.31
CA ASP A 131 17.93 0.93 -1.38
C ASP A 131 16.90 0.17 -0.55
N GLN A 132 17.33 -0.56 0.49
CA GLN A 132 16.44 -1.36 1.34
C GLN A 132 15.47 -0.54 2.19
N ASP A 133 15.71 0.75 2.37
CA ASP A 133 14.99 1.62 3.29
C ASP A 133 14.35 2.82 2.59
N ASN A 134 14.57 3.00 1.29
CA ASN A 134 14.07 4.14 0.53
C ASN A 134 13.52 3.70 -0.82
N PHE A 135 12.29 4.14 -1.11
CA PHE A 135 11.73 4.01 -2.44
C PHE A 135 10.90 5.24 -2.80
N ARG A 136 10.73 5.49 -4.10
CA ARG A 136 9.76 6.43 -4.63
C ARG A 136 8.68 5.68 -5.36
N TYR A 137 7.43 6.02 -5.07
CA TYR A 137 6.27 5.52 -5.81
C TYR A 137 5.61 6.69 -6.53
N SER A 138 5.38 6.54 -7.82
CA SER A 138 4.70 7.56 -8.62
C SER A 138 3.46 7.01 -9.31
N ILE A 139 2.41 7.83 -9.31
CA ILE A 139 1.18 7.61 -10.07
C ILE A 139 1.04 8.78 -11.04
N GLN A 140 0.95 8.48 -12.33
CA GLN A 140 0.74 9.49 -13.35
C GLN A 140 -0.52 9.20 -14.15
N SER A 141 -1.35 10.22 -14.35
CA SER A 141 -2.46 10.18 -15.30
C SER A 141 -2.81 11.57 -15.80
N PHE A 142 -3.60 11.62 -16.87
CA PHE A 142 -4.10 12.88 -17.42
C PHE A 142 -4.94 13.66 -16.39
N ARG A 143 -5.80 12.97 -15.62
CA ARG A 143 -6.72 13.61 -14.67
C ARG A 143 -6.09 13.94 -13.31
N LYS A 144 -5.22 13.07 -12.78
CA LYS A 144 -4.56 13.33 -11.48
C LYS A 144 -3.28 14.17 -11.58
N GLY A 145 -2.71 14.29 -12.77
CA GLY A 145 -1.33 14.76 -12.92
C GLY A 145 -0.34 13.72 -12.37
N LEU A 146 0.79 14.21 -11.88
CA LEU A 146 1.83 13.40 -11.26
C LEU A 146 1.68 13.46 -9.73
N VAL A 147 1.52 12.31 -9.10
CA VAL A 147 1.61 12.15 -7.65
C VAL A 147 2.85 11.33 -7.35
N GLU A 148 3.69 11.81 -6.44
CA GLU A 148 4.89 11.12 -5.98
C GLU A 148 4.83 10.91 -4.47
N ILE A 149 5.28 9.74 -4.04
CA ILE A 149 5.38 9.34 -2.64
C ILE A 149 6.82 8.92 -2.40
N ASP A 150 7.57 9.76 -1.71
CA ASP A 150 8.89 9.42 -1.21
C ASP A 150 8.73 8.69 0.13
N ALA A 151 9.10 7.41 0.17
CA ALA A 151 8.95 6.57 1.34
C ALA A 151 10.31 6.23 1.95
N ARG A 152 10.41 6.40 3.27
CA ARG A 152 11.56 6.02 4.08
C ARG A 152 11.13 5.05 5.17
N ARG A 153 11.80 3.91 5.28
CA ARG A 153 11.56 2.93 6.32
C ARG A 153 11.95 3.50 7.68
N ILE A 154 11.05 3.36 8.64
CA ILE A 154 11.28 3.72 10.05
C ILE A 154 11.24 2.50 10.97
N ARG A 155 10.66 1.37 10.51
CA ARG A 155 10.74 0.07 11.19
C ARG A 155 10.80 -1.07 10.17
N THR A 156 11.57 -2.10 10.47
CA THR A 156 11.56 -3.37 9.74
C THR A 156 10.27 -4.14 10.02
N ALA A 157 9.96 -5.13 9.18
CA ALA A 157 8.83 -6.05 9.38
C ALA A 157 8.83 -6.69 10.79
N LYS A 158 9.99 -7.16 11.24
CA LYS A 158 10.17 -7.80 12.57
C LYS A 158 9.86 -6.84 13.72
N GLU A 159 10.36 -5.61 13.63
CA GLU A 159 10.11 -4.58 14.65
C GLU A 159 8.62 -4.18 14.68
N LEU A 160 7.99 -4.06 13.50
CA LEU A 160 6.57 -3.79 13.40
C LEU A 160 5.73 -4.91 14.01
N ASN A 161 6.01 -6.18 13.69
CA ASN A 161 5.27 -7.31 14.28
C ASN A 161 5.41 -7.34 15.81
N THR A 162 6.62 -7.12 16.34
CA THR A 162 6.85 -7.06 17.80
C THR A 162 6.05 -5.92 18.45
N LEU A 163 5.91 -4.78 17.76
CA LEU A 163 5.10 -3.65 18.23
C LEU A 163 3.62 -4.01 18.25
N LEU A 164 3.12 -4.64 17.18
CA LEU A 164 1.72 -5.05 17.06
C LEU A 164 1.34 -6.12 18.10
N GLU A 165 2.20 -7.10 18.35
CA GLU A 165 2.01 -8.11 19.40
C GLU A 165 1.87 -7.45 20.78
N LYS A 166 2.79 -6.54 21.13
CA LYS A 166 2.71 -5.78 22.40
C LYS A 166 1.44 -4.94 22.51
N GLN A 167 0.96 -4.37 21.40
CA GLN A 167 -0.28 -3.60 21.39
C GLN A 167 -1.50 -4.50 21.58
N ALA A 168 -1.51 -5.68 20.96
CA ALA A 168 -2.58 -6.66 21.14
C ALA A 168 -2.72 -7.08 22.61
N ASP A 169 -1.61 -7.26 23.33
CA ASP A 169 -1.60 -7.62 24.76
C ASP A 169 -2.22 -6.53 25.66
N THR A 170 -2.23 -5.27 25.20
CA THR A 170 -2.82 -4.14 25.94
C THR A 170 -4.31 -3.94 25.65
N VAL A 171 -4.87 -4.63 24.65
CA VAL A 171 -6.30 -4.57 24.34
C VAL A 171 -7.06 -5.40 25.38
N ILE A 172 -7.85 -4.74 26.23
CA ILE A 172 -8.76 -5.42 27.17
C ILE A 172 -9.76 -6.24 26.34
N SER A 173 -9.84 -7.55 26.58
CA SER A 173 -10.81 -8.38 25.88
C SER A 173 -12.23 -7.88 26.18
N PHE A 174 -13.08 -7.91 25.15
CA PHE A 174 -14.48 -7.48 25.28
C PHE A 174 -15.21 -8.20 26.42
N THR A 175 -14.82 -9.44 26.71
CA THR A 175 -15.34 -10.25 27.83
C THR A 175 -15.02 -9.65 29.20
N LYS A 176 -13.83 -9.06 29.40
CA LYS A 176 -13.42 -8.45 30.68
C LYS A 176 -14.10 -7.11 30.97
N LEU A 177 -14.67 -6.46 29.95
CA LEU A 177 -15.41 -5.21 30.12
C LEU A 177 -16.80 -5.40 30.75
N TYR A 178 -17.34 -6.62 30.73
CA TYR A 178 -18.63 -6.97 31.34
C TYR A 178 -18.50 -7.58 32.75
N GLU A 179 -17.29 -7.72 33.27
CA GLU A 179 -17.00 -8.20 34.63
C GLU A 179 -16.70 -7.05 35.62
N LEU A 180 -16.86 -5.79 35.18
CA LEU A 180 -16.79 -4.55 35.98
C LEU A 180 -18.19 -3.96 36.20
#